data_AF-C6V638-F1
#
_entry.id   AF-C6V638-F1
#
_cell.length_a   1.000
_cell.length_b   1.000
_cell.length_c   1.000
_cell.angle_alpha   90.00
_cell.angle_beta   90.00
_cell.angle_gamma   90.00
#
_symmetry.space_group_name_H-M   'P 1'
#
loop_
_entity.id
_entity.type
_entity.pdbx_description
1 polymer ?
#
loop_
_entity_poly.entity_id
_entity_poly.type
_entity_poly.pdbx_seq_one_letter_code
_entity_poly.pdbx_strand_id
1 'polypeptide(L)'
;MLLSFFLVPLVYASFAGVVAFAIAPLQYLKIIRQETAASYSSIFFRAFGKSGAIGIFFGGALPYVTMNFLANLSFGLSDRISEIVLPVQYGILIGIFVRAFLGGAIETVLTIYPEVREIVRNKGDLAFGKGRALSILFPAFLRNSVAWLGATSSYEISTKLCLSMDTSLILSVILGLVFGIISIPLDVMVTQSCAAKEELTLIRRMLLVATDSSSKFLLGSTIRILQISIYTTVTVLTTFILRYFGI
;
A
#
# COMPACT_ATOMS: atom_id res chain seq x y z
N MET A 1 10.80 26.82 3.50
CA MET A 1 9.62 26.31 4.22
C MET A 1 8.54 25.78 3.29
N LEU A 2 7.87 26.60 2.47
CA LEU A 2 6.88 26.10 1.49
C LEU A 2 7.51 25.24 0.38
N LEU A 3 8.69 25.63 -0.12
CA LEU A 3 9.40 24.84 -1.14
C LEU A 3 9.79 23.46 -0.59
N SER A 4 10.42 23.39 0.58
CA SER A 4 10.77 22.11 1.23
C SER A 4 9.54 21.27 1.62
N PHE A 5 8.43 21.92 1.97
CA PHE A 5 7.14 21.27 2.28
C PHE A 5 6.56 20.49 1.10
N PHE A 6 6.72 20.97 -0.14
CA PHE A 6 6.23 20.28 -1.33
C PHE A 6 7.31 19.45 -2.02
N LEU A 7 8.56 19.93 -2.02
CA LEU A 7 9.68 19.29 -2.71
C LEU A 7 10.06 17.96 -2.07
N VAL A 8 10.10 17.88 -0.73
CA VAL A 8 10.48 16.64 -0.03
C VAL A 8 9.46 15.51 -0.30
N PRO A 9 8.13 15.70 -0.10
CA PRO A 9 7.15 14.68 -0.49
C PRO A 9 7.16 14.34 -1.98
N LEU A 10 7.42 15.33 -2.85
CA LEU A 10 7.51 15.11 -4.29
C LEU A 10 8.70 14.23 -4.67
N VAL A 11 9.85 14.40 -4.02
CA VAL A 11 11.03 13.55 -4.23
C VAL A 11 10.73 12.10 -3.80
N TYR A 12 10.15 11.90 -2.61
CA TYR A 12 9.71 10.58 -2.17
C TYR A 12 8.70 9.95 -3.13
N ALA A 13 7.68 10.71 -3.55
CA ALA A 13 6.66 10.23 -4.47
C ALA A 13 7.25 9.86 -5.84
N SER A 14 8.24 10.63 -6.32
CA SER A 14 8.92 10.36 -7.59
C SER A 14 9.76 9.08 -7.53
N PHE A 15 10.58 8.91 -6.50
CA PHE A 15 11.35 7.67 -6.32
C PHE A 15 10.43 6.45 -6.13
N ALA A 16 9.37 6.59 -5.34
CA ALA A 16 8.36 5.54 -5.19
C ALA A 16 7.70 5.19 -6.52
N GLY A 17 7.42 6.17 -7.38
CA GLY A 17 6.88 5.95 -8.71
C GLY A 17 7.84 5.16 -9.62
N VAL A 18 9.13 5.51 -9.63
CA VAL A 18 10.15 4.78 -10.41
C VAL A 18 10.27 3.34 -9.93
N VAL A 19 10.32 3.14 -8.62
CA VAL A 19 10.40 1.81 -7.99
C VAL A 19 9.13 1.00 -8.30
N ALA A 20 7.96 1.62 -8.23
CA ALA A 20 6.69 1.01 -8.59
C ALA A 20 6.70 0.50 -10.04
N PHE A 21 7.26 1.26 -10.97
CA PHE A 21 7.43 0.81 -12.35
C PHE A 21 8.34 -0.42 -12.44
N ALA A 22 9.50 -0.38 -11.77
CA ALA A 22 10.46 -1.49 -11.77
C ALA A 22 9.88 -2.80 -11.20
N ILE A 23 9.04 -2.70 -10.17
CA ILE A 23 8.43 -3.87 -9.52
C ILE A 23 7.02 -4.22 -10.05
N ALA A 24 6.53 -3.51 -11.08
CA ALA A 24 5.22 -3.77 -11.68
C ALA A 24 5.00 -5.24 -12.10
N PRO A 25 6.00 -5.97 -12.64
CA PRO A 25 5.85 -7.40 -12.93
C PRO A 25 5.54 -8.25 -11.68
N LEU A 26 6.14 -7.90 -10.54
CA LEU A 26 5.86 -8.59 -9.26
C LEU A 26 4.44 -8.28 -8.79
N GLN A 27 3.98 -7.03 -8.97
CA GLN A 27 2.61 -6.65 -8.65
C GLN A 27 1.59 -7.46 -9.47
N TYR A 28 1.83 -7.68 -10.77
CA TYR A 28 1.01 -8.58 -11.59
C TYR A 28 0.96 -9.99 -10.99
N LEU A 29 2.12 -10.59 -10.68
CA LEU A 29 2.20 -11.93 -10.08
C LEU A 29 1.44 -12.01 -8.75
N LYS A 30 1.52 -10.97 -7.92
CA LYS A 30 0.80 -10.87 -6.65
C LYS A 30 -0.72 -10.95 -6.88
N ILE A 31 -1.24 -10.11 -7.78
CA ILE A 31 -2.68 -10.02 -8.06
C ILE A 31 -3.23 -11.33 -8.60
N ILE A 32 -2.55 -11.93 -9.59
CA ILE A 32 -3.01 -13.20 -10.15
C ILE A 32 -2.97 -14.31 -9.11
N ARG A 33 -1.97 -14.33 -8.22
CA ARG A 33 -1.93 -15.31 -7.11
C ARG A 33 -3.06 -15.08 -6.11
N GLN A 34 -3.37 -13.83 -5.76
CA GLN A 34 -4.48 -13.51 -4.86
C GLN A 34 -5.85 -13.91 -5.45
N GLU A 35 -5.98 -13.83 -6.77
CA GLU A 35 -7.21 -14.21 -7.48
C GLU A 35 -7.34 -15.73 -7.68
N THR A 36 -6.27 -16.41 -8.11
CA THR A 36 -6.33 -17.80 -8.59
C THR A 36 -5.75 -18.83 -7.63
N ALA A 37 -5.06 -18.38 -6.56
CA ALA A 37 -4.25 -19.21 -5.66
C ALA A 37 -3.13 -20.03 -6.34
N ALA A 38 -2.85 -19.81 -7.64
CA ALA A 38 -1.81 -20.52 -8.37
C ALA A 38 -0.39 -20.20 -7.85
N SER A 39 0.56 -21.12 -8.09
CA SER A 39 1.97 -20.89 -7.77
C SER A 39 2.57 -19.78 -8.63
N TYR A 40 3.52 -19.00 -8.08
CA TYR A 40 4.15 -17.91 -8.82
C TYR A 40 4.85 -18.39 -10.10
N SER A 41 5.48 -19.57 -10.07
CA SER A 41 6.12 -20.17 -11.24
C SER A 41 5.10 -20.48 -12.35
N SER A 42 3.96 -21.09 -12.00
CA SER A 42 2.89 -21.39 -12.95
C SER A 42 2.34 -20.12 -13.60
N ILE A 43 2.09 -19.08 -12.79
CA ILE A 43 1.64 -17.78 -13.30
C ILE A 43 2.67 -17.16 -14.25
N PHE A 44 3.94 -17.16 -13.86
CA PHE A 44 5.03 -16.60 -14.65
C PHE A 44 5.17 -17.31 -16.00
N PHE A 45 5.30 -18.63 -16.02
CA PHE A 45 5.47 -19.38 -17.27
C PHE A 45 4.25 -19.29 -18.18
N ARG A 46 3.03 -19.28 -17.61
CA ARG A 46 1.80 -19.09 -18.38
C ARG A 46 1.74 -17.70 -19.04
N ALA A 47 2.20 -16.66 -18.34
CA ALA A 47 2.24 -15.30 -18.89
C ALA A 47 3.37 -15.13 -19.91
N PHE A 48 4.55 -15.70 -19.64
CA PHE A 48 5.73 -15.61 -20.50
C PHE A 48 5.54 -16.34 -21.83
N GLY A 49 4.77 -17.44 -21.84
CA GLY A 49 4.46 -18.19 -23.06
C GLY A 49 3.44 -17.53 -24.00
N LYS A 50 2.83 -16.39 -23.63
CA LYS A 50 1.90 -15.65 -24.50
C LYS A 50 2.66 -14.64 -25.37
N SER A 51 2.21 -14.46 -26.62
CA SER A 51 2.66 -13.36 -27.47
C SER A 51 2.41 -12.01 -26.78
N GLY A 52 3.44 -11.17 -26.67
CA GLY A 52 3.34 -9.89 -25.96
C GLY A 52 3.49 -9.99 -24.44
N ALA A 53 4.23 -10.96 -23.91
CA ALA A 53 4.47 -11.16 -22.47
C ALA A 53 4.82 -9.89 -21.68
N ILE A 54 5.64 -8.98 -22.24
CA ILE A 54 5.98 -7.70 -21.60
C ILE A 54 4.73 -6.87 -21.34
N GLY A 55 3.81 -6.80 -22.31
CA GLY A 55 2.55 -6.07 -22.18
C GLY A 55 1.65 -6.65 -21.08
N ILE A 56 1.75 -7.94 -20.79
CA ILE A 56 1.02 -8.59 -19.69
C ILE A 56 1.59 -8.17 -18.34
N PHE A 57 2.91 -8.29 -18.15
CA PHE A 57 3.56 -7.94 -16.88
C PHE A 57 3.46 -6.44 -16.54
N PHE A 58 3.41 -5.57 -17.56
CA PHE A 58 3.34 -4.12 -17.39
C PHE A 58 1.95 -3.53 -17.66
N GLY A 59 0.92 -4.35 -17.89
CA GLY A 59 -0.43 -3.87 -18.24
C GLY A 59 -1.02 -2.90 -17.19
N GLY A 60 -0.80 -3.19 -15.91
CA GLY A 60 -1.20 -2.33 -14.78
C GLY A 60 -0.17 -1.29 -14.34
N ALA A 61 0.99 -1.18 -15.00
CA ALA A 61 2.14 -0.41 -14.47
C ALA A 61 1.84 1.08 -14.26
N LEU A 62 1.21 1.76 -15.23
CA LEU A 62 0.94 3.20 -15.10
C LEU A 62 -0.03 3.53 -13.94
N PRO A 63 -1.19 2.84 -13.81
CA PRO A 63 -2.02 2.97 -12.60
C PRO A 63 -1.28 2.62 -11.30
N TYR A 64 -0.43 1.59 -11.30
CA TYR A 64 0.37 1.22 -10.13
C TYR A 64 1.36 2.31 -9.71
N VAL A 65 2.07 2.90 -10.68
CA VAL A 65 2.97 4.04 -10.46
C VAL A 65 2.20 5.23 -9.89
N THR A 66 1.06 5.56 -10.50
CA THR A 66 0.20 6.67 -10.07
C THR A 66 -0.30 6.45 -8.63
N MET A 67 -0.73 5.22 -8.31
CA MET A 67 -1.17 4.85 -6.98
C MET A 67 -0.07 5.05 -5.93
N ASN A 68 1.15 4.57 -6.18
CA ASN A 68 2.26 4.71 -5.23
C ASN A 68 2.73 6.17 -5.09
N PHE A 69 2.70 6.93 -6.19
CA PHE A 69 2.97 8.37 -6.15
C PHE A 69 1.97 9.09 -5.23
N LEU A 70 0.67 8.84 -5.44
CA LEU A 70 -0.39 9.47 -4.65
C LEU A 70 -0.41 9.02 -3.19
N ALA A 71 -0.08 7.75 -2.92
CA ALA A 71 0.05 7.25 -1.54
C ALA A 71 1.14 8.00 -0.77
N ASN A 72 2.33 8.17 -1.36
CA ASN A 72 3.43 8.90 -0.72
C ASN A 72 3.14 10.40 -0.60
N LEU A 73 2.44 11.00 -1.57
CA LEU A 73 1.95 12.37 -1.46
C LEU A 73 0.93 12.53 -0.32
N SER A 74 0.02 11.56 -0.17
CA SER A 74 -0.99 11.54 0.90
C SER A 74 -0.34 11.50 2.28
N PHE A 75 0.83 10.87 2.39
CA PHE A 75 1.59 10.80 3.63
C PHE A 75 1.95 12.20 4.14
N GLY A 76 2.57 13.01 3.28
CA GLY A 76 2.94 14.39 3.60
C GLY A 76 1.74 15.30 3.89
N LEU A 77 0.62 15.12 3.18
CA LEU A 77 -0.61 15.90 3.42
C LEU A 77 -1.26 15.54 4.77
N SER A 78 -1.40 14.26 5.06
CA SER A 78 -2.04 13.77 6.28
C SER A 78 -1.27 14.17 7.54
N ASP A 79 0.07 14.16 7.49
CA ASP A 79 0.89 14.54 8.65
C ASP A 79 0.65 15.99 9.04
N ARG A 80 0.48 16.87 8.04
CA ARG A 80 0.19 18.29 8.22
C ARG A 80 -1.23 18.57 8.70
N ILE A 81 -2.21 17.87 8.15
CA ILE A 81 -3.59 17.98 8.63
C ILE A 81 -3.67 17.47 10.07
N SER A 82 -2.96 16.40 10.39
CA SER A 82 -2.91 15.83 11.74
C SER A 82 -2.33 16.80 12.77
N GLU A 83 -1.27 17.56 12.43
CA GLU A 83 -0.71 18.61 13.29
C GLU A 83 -1.72 19.73 13.62
N ILE A 84 -2.66 20.01 12.70
CA ILE A 84 -3.70 21.03 12.88
C ILE A 84 -4.87 20.47 13.71
N VAL A 85 -5.25 19.22 13.45
CA VAL A 85 -6.44 18.58 14.05
C VAL A 85 -6.17 18.05 15.45
N LEU A 86 -4.94 17.64 15.76
CA LEU A 86 -4.55 17.10 17.06
C LEU A 86 -3.58 18.06 17.77
N PRO A 87 -4.07 18.96 18.65
CA PRO A 87 -3.20 19.67 19.58
C PRO A 87 -2.30 18.72 20.39
N VAL A 88 -1.11 19.22 20.75
CA VAL A 88 0.01 18.51 21.41
C VAL A 88 -0.39 17.77 22.71
N GLN A 89 -1.56 18.06 23.26
CA GLN A 89 -2.03 17.59 24.57
C GLN A 89 -2.76 16.23 24.56
N TYR A 90 -3.02 15.61 23.41
CA TYR A 90 -3.59 14.27 23.40
C TYR A 90 -2.60 13.18 23.82
N GLY A 91 -3.12 12.10 24.42
CA GLY A 91 -2.34 10.92 24.77
C GLY A 91 -1.91 10.12 23.54
N ILE A 92 -0.77 9.40 23.66
CA ILE A 92 -0.12 8.65 22.56
C ILE A 92 -1.13 7.81 21.77
N LEU A 93 -1.97 7.01 22.45
CA LEU A 93 -2.92 6.13 21.78
C LEU A 93 -3.95 6.88 20.93
N ILE A 94 -4.50 7.98 21.44
CA ILE A 94 -5.48 8.79 20.70
C ILE A 94 -4.82 9.41 19.46
N GLY A 95 -3.59 9.93 19.60
CA GLY A 95 -2.81 10.44 18.48
C GLY A 95 -2.61 9.39 17.39
N ILE A 96 -2.18 8.18 17.77
CA ILE A 96 -1.97 7.06 16.84
C ILE A 96 -3.24 6.73 16.06
N PHE A 97 -4.37 6.56 16.76
CA PHE A 97 -5.64 6.19 16.14
C PHE A 97 -6.15 7.28 15.18
N VAL A 98 -6.20 8.53 15.61
CA VAL A 98 -6.74 9.62 14.78
C VAL A 98 -5.87 9.83 13.55
N ARG A 99 -4.54 9.90 13.71
CA ARG A 99 -3.61 10.02 12.58
C ARG A 99 -3.75 8.87 11.59
N ALA A 100 -3.89 7.63 12.10
CA ALA A 100 -3.95 6.46 11.24
C ALA A 100 -5.24 6.39 10.42
N PHE A 101 -6.38 6.71 11.03
CA PHE A 101 -7.67 6.74 10.35
C PHE A 101 -7.76 7.91 9.36
N LEU A 102 -7.25 9.09 9.73
CA LEU A 102 -7.22 10.25 8.86
C LEU A 102 -6.31 10.00 7.64
N GLY A 103 -5.08 9.53 7.89
CA GLY A 103 -4.13 9.18 6.83
C GLY A 103 -4.66 8.06 5.94
N GLY A 104 -5.23 7.01 6.53
CA GLY A 104 -5.89 5.94 5.81
C GLY A 104 -7.04 6.44 4.93
N ALA A 105 -7.85 7.38 5.42
CA ALA A 105 -8.94 7.97 4.65
C ALA A 105 -8.43 8.79 3.46
N ILE A 106 -7.48 9.70 3.70
CA ILE A 106 -6.91 10.56 2.64
C ILE A 106 -6.22 9.69 1.58
N GLU A 107 -5.37 8.75 2.00
CA GLU A 107 -4.70 7.83 1.08
C GLU A 107 -5.72 7.07 0.23
N THR A 108 -6.76 6.52 0.86
CA THR A 108 -7.80 5.77 0.14
C THR A 108 -8.51 6.64 -0.88
N VAL A 109 -8.92 7.86 -0.53
CA VAL A 109 -9.59 8.78 -1.46
C VAL A 109 -8.70 9.08 -2.68
N LEU A 110 -7.40 9.28 -2.47
CA LEU A 110 -6.47 9.58 -3.57
C LEU A 110 -6.13 8.34 -4.40
N THR A 111 -6.06 7.16 -3.79
CA THR A 111 -5.52 5.95 -4.43
C THR A 111 -6.58 4.99 -4.96
N ILE A 112 -7.84 5.10 -4.52
CA ILE A 112 -8.90 4.14 -4.86
C ILE A 112 -9.10 3.98 -6.37
N TYR A 113 -9.09 5.09 -7.12
CA TYR A 113 -9.29 5.06 -8.56
C TYR A 113 -8.13 4.39 -9.30
N PRO A 114 -6.87 4.83 -9.14
CA PRO A 114 -5.76 4.15 -9.80
C PRO A 114 -5.62 2.70 -9.33
N GLU A 115 -5.95 2.37 -8.08
CA GLU A 115 -5.95 1.01 -7.56
C GLU A 115 -6.95 0.11 -8.30
N VAL A 116 -8.21 0.55 -8.47
CA VAL A 116 -9.20 -0.21 -9.27
C VAL A 116 -8.67 -0.46 -10.68
N ARG A 117 -8.11 0.57 -11.32
CA ARG A 117 -7.59 0.46 -12.70
C ARG A 117 -6.40 -0.48 -12.78
N GLU A 118 -5.53 -0.46 -11.78
CA GLU A 118 -4.36 -1.33 -11.65
C GLU A 118 -4.79 -2.79 -11.56
N ILE A 119 -5.68 -3.11 -10.62
CA ILE A 119 -6.17 -4.48 -10.41
C ILE A 119 -6.90 -5.00 -11.63
N VAL A 120 -7.81 -4.22 -12.22
CA VAL A 120 -8.57 -4.64 -13.40
C VAL A 120 -7.65 -4.90 -14.60
N ARG A 121 -6.66 -4.04 -14.83
CA ARG A 121 -5.70 -4.24 -15.93
C ARG A 121 -4.82 -5.46 -15.72
N ASN A 122 -4.38 -5.72 -14.49
CA ASN A 122 -3.58 -6.89 -14.18
C ASN A 122 -4.39 -8.19 -14.20
N LYS A 123 -5.68 -8.17 -13.84
CA LYS A 123 -6.58 -9.33 -13.96
C LYS A 123 -6.86 -9.70 -15.41
N GLY A 124 -6.94 -8.73 -16.33
CA GLY A 124 -7.23 -8.97 -17.74
C GLY A 124 -8.51 -9.78 -17.91
N ASP A 125 -8.40 -10.97 -18.54
CA ASP A 125 -9.52 -11.89 -18.80
C ASP A 125 -10.22 -12.41 -17.52
N LEU A 126 -9.58 -12.31 -16.35
CA LEU A 126 -10.18 -12.70 -15.07
C LEU A 126 -11.13 -11.64 -14.49
N ALA A 127 -11.16 -10.43 -15.06
CA ALA A 127 -12.02 -9.36 -14.59
C ALA A 127 -13.45 -9.50 -15.15
N PHE A 128 -14.45 -9.60 -14.28
CA PHE A 128 -15.87 -9.66 -14.67
C PHE A 128 -16.47 -8.27 -15.00
N GLY A 129 -15.64 -7.21 -15.08
CA GLY A 129 -16.08 -5.87 -15.41
C GLY A 129 -14.99 -4.80 -15.22
N LYS A 130 -15.38 -3.52 -15.33
CA LYS A 130 -14.46 -2.37 -15.22
C LYS A 130 -14.00 -2.06 -13.78
N GLY A 131 -14.48 -2.79 -12.77
CA GLY A 131 -14.27 -2.54 -11.35
C GLY A 131 -15.01 -1.29 -10.85
N ARG A 132 -15.60 -1.35 -9.65
CA ARG A 132 -16.25 -0.18 -9.02
C ARG A 132 -15.44 0.23 -7.79
N ALA A 133 -15.09 1.51 -7.68
CA ALA A 133 -14.37 2.03 -6.51
C ALA A 133 -15.10 1.72 -5.19
N LEU A 134 -16.44 1.82 -5.20
CA LEU A 134 -17.27 1.49 -4.04
C LEU A 134 -17.15 0.03 -3.58
N SER A 135 -16.83 -0.92 -4.47
CA SER A 135 -16.75 -2.34 -4.10
C SER A 135 -15.52 -2.67 -3.27
N ILE A 136 -14.49 -1.82 -3.32
CA ILE A 136 -13.25 -2.00 -2.57
C ILE A 136 -12.96 -0.85 -1.59
N LEU A 137 -13.79 0.19 -1.56
CA LEU A 137 -13.56 1.40 -0.76
C LEU A 137 -13.34 1.08 0.72
N PHE A 138 -14.24 0.32 1.33
CA PHE A 138 -14.16 -0.01 2.75
C PHE A 138 -12.97 -0.92 3.10
N PRO A 139 -12.70 -2.05 2.39
CA PRO A 139 -11.49 -2.83 2.68
C PRO A 139 -10.19 -2.09 2.36
N ALA A 140 -10.15 -1.23 1.33
CA ALA A 140 -9.00 -0.39 1.04
C ALA A 140 -8.75 0.63 2.17
N PHE A 141 -9.81 1.27 2.67
CA PHE A 141 -9.75 2.16 3.82
C PHE A 141 -9.19 1.47 5.06
N LEU A 142 -9.69 0.28 5.40
CA LEU A 142 -9.17 -0.50 6.53
C LEU A 142 -7.71 -0.89 6.31
N ARG A 143 -7.35 -1.37 5.12
CA ARG A 143 -5.97 -1.76 4.78
C ARG A 143 -5.02 -0.58 4.97
N ASN A 144 -5.37 0.56 4.41
CA ASN A 144 -4.54 1.76 4.46
C ASN A 144 -4.45 2.27 5.91
N SER A 145 -5.56 2.32 6.66
CA SER A 145 -5.55 2.72 8.07
C SER A 145 -4.65 1.80 8.92
N VAL A 146 -4.69 0.49 8.68
CA VAL A 146 -3.80 -0.47 9.36
C VAL A 146 -2.35 -0.22 8.98
N ALA A 147 -2.03 -0.01 7.69
CA ALA A 147 -0.66 0.31 7.27
C ALA A 147 -0.15 1.60 7.91
N TRP A 148 -1.01 2.62 8.01
CA TRP A 148 -0.73 3.89 8.66
C TRP A 148 -0.39 3.77 10.15
N LEU A 149 -0.97 2.79 10.87
CA LEU A 149 -0.64 2.57 12.28
C LEU A 149 0.86 2.36 12.51
N GLY A 150 1.60 1.78 11.55
CA GLY A 150 3.05 1.60 11.68
C GLY A 150 3.80 2.93 11.72
N ALA A 151 3.48 3.83 10.80
CA ALA A 151 4.11 5.14 10.70
C ALA A 151 3.67 6.08 11.84
N THR A 152 2.38 6.06 12.22
CA THR A 152 1.88 6.94 13.28
C THR A 152 2.32 6.48 14.65
N SER A 153 2.37 5.17 14.90
CA SER A 153 2.90 4.63 16.17
C SER A 153 4.36 4.97 16.36
N SER A 154 5.19 4.79 15.32
CA SER A 154 6.60 5.15 15.41
C SER A 154 6.79 6.66 15.65
N TYR A 155 6.04 7.51 14.97
CA TYR A 155 6.08 8.96 15.18
C TYR A 155 5.66 9.37 16.60
N GLU A 156 4.49 8.95 17.07
CA GLU A 156 3.95 9.33 18.39
C GLU A 156 4.82 8.81 19.54
N ILE A 157 5.32 7.57 19.44
CA ILE A 157 6.24 6.99 20.44
C ILE A 157 7.56 7.77 20.44
N SER A 158 8.15 8.02 19.27
CA SER A 158 9.46 8.67 19.16
C SER A 158 9.42 10.10 19.67
N THR A 159 8.37 10.85 19.34
CA THR A 159 8.21 12.26 19.75
C THR A 159 7.90 12.39 21.24
N LYS A 160 7.03 11.54 21.80
CA LYS A 160 6.63 11.62 23.21
C LYS A 160 7.66 11.05 24.18
N LEU A 161 8.45 10.07 23.76
CA LEU A 161 9.55 9.49 24.54
C LEU A 161 10.91 10.13 24.24
N CYS A 162 10.96 11.14 23.36
CA CYS A 162 12.18 11.84 22.94
C CYS A 162 13.30 10.86 22.52
N LEU A 163 12.95 9.86 21.72
CA LEU A 163 13.89 8.83 21.26
C LEU A 163 14.97 9.44 20.36
N SER A 164 16.15 8.84 20.35
CA SER A 164 17.20 9.22 19.39
C SER A 164 16.73 8.93 17.96
N MET A 165 17.36 9.61 17.01
CA MET A 165 17.00 9.47 15.59
C MET A 165 17.17 8.03 15.10
N ASP A 166 18.24 7.34 15.51
CA ASP A 166 18.51 5.96 15.11
C ASP A 166 17.48 4.98 15.67
N THR A 167 17.11 5.15 16.95
CA THR A 167 16.07 4.34 17.58
C THR A 167 14.71 4.58 16.91
N SER A 168 14.39 5.83 16.56
CA SER A 168 13.16 6.19 15.87
C SER A 168 13.08 5.55 14.48
N LEU A 169 14.20 5.50 13.76
CA LEU A 169 14.30 4.91 12.43
C LEU A 169 14.13 3.38 12.49
N ILE A 170 14.81 2.71 13.42
CA ILE A 170 14.64 1.26 13.66
C ILE A 170 13.20 0.94 14.03
N LEU A 171 12.61 1.70 14.96
CA LEU A 171 11.22 1.53 15.38
C LEU A 171 10.25 1.67 14.21
N SER A 172 10.46 2.66 13.34
CA SER A 172 9.65 2.89 12.14
C SER A 172 9.70 1.70 11.17
N VAL A 173 10.89 1.12 10.96
CA VAL A 173 11.05 -0.07 10.10
C VAL A 173 10.32 -1.28 10.70
N ILE A 174 10.50 -1.54 12.00
CA ILE A 174 9.86 -2.67 12.69
C ILE A 174 8.33 -2.54 12.64
N LEU A 175 7.79 -1.39 13.05
CA LEU A 175 6.34 -1.17 13.06
C LEU A 175 5.76 -1.15 11.64
N GLY A 176 6.47 -0.57 10.67
CA GLY A 176 6.08 -0.62 9.26
C GLY A 176 5.96 -2.05 8.72
N LEU A 177 6.90 -2.93 9.06
CA LEU A 177 6.84 -4.35 8.68
C LEU A 177 5.68 -5.07 9.37
N VAL A 178 5.51 -4.89 10.68
CA VAL A 178 4.44 -5.52 11.47
C VAL A 178 3.06 -5.14 10.90
N PHE A 179 2.78 -3.85 10.79
CA PHE A 179 1.49 -3.37 10.29
C PHE A 179 1.31 -3.63 8.79
N GLY A 180 2.41 -3.63 8.02
CA GLY A 180 2.41 -4.06 6.62
C GLY A 180 1.95 -5.52 6.46
N ILE A 181 2.41 -6.43 7.32
CA ILE A 181 1.98 -7.83 7.34
C ILE A 181 0.52 -7.95 7.79
N ILE A 182 0.13 -7.23 8.85
CA ILE A 182 -1.26 -7.24 9.36
C ILE A 182 -2.25 -6.72 8.31
N SER A 183 -1.80 -5.85 7.38
CA SER A 183 -2.64 -5.34 6.29
C SER A 183 -2.89 -6.36 5.16
N ILE A 184 -2.12 -7.46 5.07
CA ILE A 184 -2.19 -8.42 3.95
C ILE A 184 -3.59 -9.03 3.75
N PRO A 185 -4.30 -9.51 4.79
CA PRO A 185 -5.64 -10.06 4.60
C PRO A 185 -6.61 -9.07 3.96
N LEU A 186 -6.50 -7.79 4.31
CA LEU A 186 -7.33 -6.72 3.74
C LEU A 186 -6.94 -6.44 2.29
N ASP A 187 -5.65 -6.51 1.94
CA ASP A 187 -5.16 -6.43 0.55
C ASP A 187 -5.74 -7.56 -0.32
N VAL A 188 -5.79 -8.79 0.20
CA VAL A 188 -6.43 -9.92 -0.50
C VAL A 188 -7.92 -9.62 -0.72
N MET A 189 -8.62 -9.10 0.29
CA MET A 189 -10.03 -8.75 0.17
C MET A 189 -10.27 -7.65 -0.88
N VAL A 190 -9.39 -6.66 -0.95
CA VAL A 190 -9.43 -5.61 -1.99
C VAL A 190 -9.30 -6.23 -3.38
N THR A 191 -8.25 -7.03 -3.61
CA THR A 191 -8.01 -7.66 -4.91
C THR A 191 -9.17 -8.56 -5.33
N GLN A 192 -9.65 -9.42 -4.44
CA GLN A 192 -10.73 -10.35 -4.74
C GLN A 192 -12.10 -9.67 -4.89
N SER A 193 -12.32 -8.52 -4.25
CA SER A 193 -13.56 -7.73 -4.40
C SER A 193 -13.56 -6.86 -5.66
N CYS A 194 -12.38 -6.52 -6.19
CA CYS A 194 -12.27 -5.71 -7.39
C CYS A 194 -12.64 -6.52 -8.64
N ALA A 195 -13.65 -6.07 -9.39
CA ALA A 195 -14.15 -6.74 -10.60
C ALA A 195 -14.49 -8.23 -10.39
N ALA A 196 -14.98 -8.56 -9.19
CA ALA A 196 -15.52 -9.88 -8.88
C ALA A 196 -16.80 -10.16 -9.67
N LYS A 197 -17.07 -11.45 -9.92
CA LYS A 197 -18.35 -11.90 -10.50
C LYS A 197 -19.55 -11.54 -9.63
N GLU A 198 -19.37 -11.63 -8.31
CA GLU A 198 -20.40 -11.33 -7.32
C GLU A 198 -19.99 -10.16 -6.41
N GLU A 199 -20.88 -9.17 -6.30
CA GLU A 199 -20.74 -8.06 -5.36
C GLU A 199 -21.17 -8.53 -3.97
N LEU A 200 -20.20 -8.95 -3.17
CA LEU A 200 -20.37 -9.37 -1.79
C LEU A 200 -19.91 -8.28 -0.83
N THR A 201 -20.56 -8.18 0.33
CA THR A 201 -20.06 -7.36 1.44
C THR A 201 -18.73 -7.91 1.95
N LEU A 202 -17.90 -7.05 2.55
CA LEU A 202 -16.59 -7.45 3.09
C LEU A 202 -16.71 -8.63 4.06
N ILE A 203 -17.70 -8.60 4.96
CA ILE A 203 -17.94 -9.66 5.94
C ILE A 203 -18.27 -10.99 5.24
N ARG A 204 -19.17 -10.98 4.25
CA ARG A 204 -19.51 -12.19 3.50
C ARG A 204 -18.30 -12.75 2.76
N ARG A 205 -17.48 -11.89 2.16
CA ARG A 205 -16.25 -12.32 1.48
C ARG A 205 -15.24 -12.92 2.45
N MET A 206 -15.01 -12.29 3.60
CA MET A 206 -14.15 -12.85 4.65
C MET A 206 -14.65 -14.20 5.13
N LEU A 207 -15.96 -14.35 5.35
CA LEU A 207 -16.56 -15.63 5.74
C LEU A 207 -16.32 -16.71 4.67
N LEU A 208 -16.54 -16.41 3.39
CA LEU A 208 -16.28 -17.36 2.30
C LEU A 208 -14.81 -17.80 2.25
N VAL A 209 -13.88 -16.86 2.39
CA VAL A 209 -12.45 -17.18 2.40
C VAL A 209 -12.08 -18.02 3.63
N ALA A 210 -12.64 -17.69 4.80
CA ALA A 210 -12.43 -18.45 6.03
C ALA A 210 -12.99 -19.88 5.95
N THR A 211 -14.15 -20.08 5.30
CA THR A 211 -14.74 -21.41 5.12
C THR A 211 -13.97 -22.29 4.14
N ASP A 212 -13.28 -21.69 3.18
CA ASP A 212 -12.54 -22.41 2.14
C ASP A 212 -11.12 -22.77 2.62
N SER A 213 -10.35 -21.79 3.09
CA SER A 213 -9.09 -22.03 3.82
C SER A 213 -8.55 -20.73 4.44
N SER A 214 -8.17 -20.78 5.72
CA SER A 214 -7.53 -19.65 6.41
C SER A 214 -6.22 -19.20 5.75
N SER A 215 -5.52 -20.09 5.05
CA SER A 215 -4.29 -19.76 4.32
C SER A 215 -4.50 -18.80 3.15
N LYS A 216 -5.74 -18.70 2.62
CA LYS A 216 -6.07 -17.82 1.50
C LYS A 216 -5.96 -16.33 1.84
N PHE A 217 -6.09 -15.97 3.12
CA PHE A 217 -5.85 -14.59 3.60
C PHE A 217 -4.40 -14.13 3.48
N LEU A 218 -3.46 -15.06 3.30
CA LEU A 218 -2.03 -14.77 3.19
C LEU A 218 -1.50 -14.93 1.75
N LEU A 219 -2.39 -15.04 0.76
CA LEU A 219 -1.99 -15.08 -0.65
C LEU A 219 -1.32 -13.77 -1.06
N GLY A 220 -0.19 -13.89 -1.78
CA GLY A 220 0.60 -12.72 -2.17
C GLY A 220 1.56 -12.21 -1.09
N SER A 221 1.55 -12.78 0.13
CA SER A 221 2.40 -12.34 1.25
C SER A 221 3.88 -12.24 0.91
N THR A 222 4.45 -13.22 0.22
CA THR A 222 5.88 -13.21 -0.18
C THR A 222 6.23 -11.97 -1.00
N ILE A 223 5.44 -11.67 -2.03
CA ILE A 223 5.68 -10.49 -2.87
C ILE A 223 5.40 -9.21 -2.08
N ARG A 224 4.37 -9.20 -1.23
CA ARG A 224 4.06 -8.03 -0.39
C ARG A 224 5.18 -7.70 0.58
N ILE A 225 5.76 -8.70 1.25
CA ILE A 225 6.92 -8.53 2.13
C ILE A 225 8.10 -7.97 1.33
N LEU A 226 8.40 -8.55 0.17
CA LEU A 226 9.46 -8.06 -0.71
C LEU A 226 9.22 -6.59 -1.13
N GLN A 227 7.99 -6.24 -1.51
CA GLN A 227 7.62 -4.87 -1.84
C GLN A 227 7.83 -3.93 -0.65
N ILE A 228 7.39 -4.30 0.56
CA ILE A 228 7.60 -3.50 1.78
C ILE A 228 9.09 -3.29 2.02
N SER A 229 9.91 -4.34 1.93
CA SER A 229 11.36 -4.24 2.08
C SER A 229 12.00 -3.30 1.04
N ILE A 230 11.61 -3.40 -0.23
CA ILE A 230 12.10 -2.54 -1.32
C ILE A 230 11.73 -1.09 -1.05
N TYR A 231 10.45 -0.80 -0.79
CA TYR A 231 10.00 0.57 -0.52
C TYR A 231 10.64 1.15 0.74
N THR A 232 10.82 0.33 1.78
CA THR A 232 11.53 0.76 3.00
C THR A 232 12.97 1.14 2.69
N THR A 233 13.68 0.33 1.90
CA THR A 233 15.07 0.59 1.48
C THR A 233 15.17 1.88 0.66
N VAL A 234 14.23 2.09 -0.26
CA VAL A 234 14.14 3.29 -1.10
C VAL A 234 13.87 4.52 -0.24
N THR A 235 12.96 4.44 0.73
CA THR A 235 12.67 5.54 1.65
C THR A 235 13.91 5.93 2.46
N VAL A 236 14.61 4.94 3.01
CA VAL A 236 15.87 5.17 3.75
C VAL A 236 16.93 5.79 2.85
N LEU A 237 17.13 5.27 1.64
CA LEU A 237 18.10 5.82 0.68
C LEU A 237 17.75 7.25 0.27
N THR A 238 16.47 7.53 0.02
CA THR A 238 15.97 8.86 -0.32
C THR A 238 16.22 9.84 0.83
N THR A 239 16.06 9.41 2.08
CA THR A 239 16.38 10.21 3.27
C THR A 239 17.86 10.60 3.29
N PHE A 240 18.77 9.66 3.01
CA PHE A 240 20.20 9.95 2.95
C PHE A 240 20.56 10.91 1.81
N ILE A 241 19.94 10.74 0.64
CA ILE A 241 20.15 11.63 -0.52
C ILE A 241 19.71 13.06 -0.17
N LEU A 242 18.50 13.24 0.37
CA LEU A 242 17.98 14.56 0.75
C LEU A 242 18.90 15.27 1.76
N ARG A 243 19.36 14.53 2.78
CA ARG A 243 20.33 15.04 3.77
C ARG A 243 21.66 15.44 3.16
N TYR A 244 22.19 14.64 2.23
CA TYR A 244 23.43 14.96 1.53
C TYR A 244 23.32 16.27 0.75
N PHE A 245 22.15 16.54 0.17
CA PHE A 245 21.86 17.77 -0.55
C PHE A 245 21.39 18.95 0.33
N GLY A 246 21.31 18.77 1.65
CA GLY A 246 20.92 19.83 2.59
C GLY A 246 19.46 20.29 2.47
N ILE A 247 18.57 19.41 1.99
CA ILE A 247 17.12 19.63 1.85
C ILE A 247 16.38 18.85 2.94
#